data_AF-A0A8B6D5U1-F1
#
_entry.id   AF-A0A8B6D5U1-F1
#
_cell.length_a   1.000
_cell.length_b   1.000
_cell.length_c   1.000
_cell.angle_alpha   90.00
_cell.angle_beta   90.00
_cell.angle_gamma   90.00
#
_symmetry.space_group_name_H-M   'P 1'
#
loop_
_entity.id
_entity.type
_entity.pdbx_description
1 polymer ?
#
loop_
_entity_poly.entity_id
_entity_poly.type
_entity_poly.pdbx_seq_one_letter_code
_entity_poly.pdbx_strand_id
1 'polypeptide(L)'
;MLGKKFDTTLSDMVNMGEVQCNVVEWLTKIDKSGLPGRYRAWIYQHGVLPRILWPLLVYEFPLSKVEALERKISACLRRWLGVPRSFSSIGLYSTGTKLQLPMKALTEEYKVKKTRQVMTLRERKDAKVEGAKVKIRTGRKWKAEEAVKEAETRLKHSVIVGVTAVGRQGFGMTTKPRWDTANEKGRRELVQQEIRQMEEESRNVKAVGMKQQGSWLNWQGARSRALTWSEIWSMEGYRLSFLLRSVYDVLPSPSNLYTWGLIEDPTCTLCKDKPASLQHVLSACPVALKDGRYTWRHDSVLKTIAAKLDTTRRKKRKMQKNITFVNFVRAGEKKDNQAEGLGILGTASDWQMTADIHQRMSFPAEIAATSLRPDIVIWSQGTRQAVLLELTVPWEDRIEEAYERKMAKYQQLVEDCKQEGWRTWCLAIEVGCRGFAGQSMWRALRTLGVVGAERKKLITEVCREAEVASQWIWRKRDEVWKSAK
;
A
#
# COMPACT_ATOMS: atom_id res chain seq x y z
N MET A 1 12.02 34.46 24.92
CA MET A 1 11.16 33.44 25.57
C MET A 1 10.77 32.38 24.54
N LEU A 2 10.91 31.08 24.85
CA LEU A 2 10.69 29.95 23.92
C LEU A 2 9.20 29.66 23.57
N GLY A 3 8.36 30.70 23.53
CA GLY A 3 6.94 30.58 23.16
C GLY A 3 6.01 29.92 24.20
N LYS A 4 6.50 29.58 25.40
CA LYS A 4 5.66 29.20 26.54
C LYS A 4 5.10 30.45 27.21
N LYS A 5 3.78 30.55 27.33
CA LYS A 5 3.12 31.59 28.14
C LYS A 5 2.96 31.06 29.56
N PHE A 6 3.22 31.92 30.55
CA PHE A 6 2.96 31.64 31.95
C PHE A 6 1.85 32.57 32.42
N ASP A 7 0.87 32.02 33.13
CA ASP A 7 -0.15 32.81 33.81
C ASP A 7 0.12 32.82 35.32
N THR A 8 -0.63 33.65 36.05
CA THR A 8 -0.51 33.80 37.51
C THR A 8 -0.86 32.52 38.28
N THR A 9 -1.60 31.59 37.66
CA THR A 9 -1.96 30.31 38.26
C THR A 9 -0.84 29.27 38.12
N LEU A 10 0.18 29.56 37.30
CA LEU A 10 1.26 28.64 36.91
C LEU A 10 0.72 27.31 36.35
N SER A 11 -0.52 27.32 35.86
CA SER A 11 -1.23 26.17 35.34
C SER A 11 -1.26 26.23 33.82
N ASP A 12 -1.07 25.11 33.16
CA ASP A 12 -1.16 25.05 31.70
C ASP A 12 -2.63 25.01 31.21
N MET A 13 -3.65 25.05 32.10
CA MET A 13 -5.06 24.87 31.72
C MET A 13 -5.60 25.92 30.75
N VAL A 14 -5.33 27.21 30.98
CA VAL A 14 -5.79 28.29 30.10
C VAL A 14 -5.12 28.17 28.72
N ASN A 15 -3.80 27.94 28.72
CA ASN A 15 -3.02 27.72 27.50
C ASN A 15 -3.50 26.50 26.72
N MET A 16 -3.89 25.41 27.39
CA MET A 16 -4.47 24.24 26.74
C MET A 16 -5.79 24.61 26.04
N GLY A 17 -6.66 25.38 26.69
CA GLY A 17 -7.90 25.88 26.10
C GLY A 17 -7.66 26.73 24.85
N GLU A 18 -6.71 27.66 24.92
CA GLU A 18 -6.31 28.52 23.80
C GLU A 18 -5.83 27.69 22.60
N VAL A 19 -4.97 26.69 22.84
CA VAL A 19 -4.50 25.78 21.78
C VAL A 19 -5.67 25.02 21.16
N GLN A 20 -6.63 24.54 21.96
CA GLN A 20 -7.80 23.83 21.42
C GLN A 20 -8.66 24.73 20.53
N CYS A 21 -8.88 25.98 20.93
CA CYS A 21 -9.60 26.98 20.13
C CYS A 21 -8.86 27.27 18.81
N ASN A 22 -7.55 27.51 18.89
CA ASN A 22 -6.70 27.77 17.73
C ASN A 22 -6.75 26.64 16.70
N VAL A 23 -6.71 25.39 17.15
CA VAL A 23 -6.83 24.23 16.25
C VAL A 23 -8.16 24.23 15.51
N VAL A 24 -9.26 24.47 16.22
CA VAL A 24 -10.58 24.53 15.59
C VAL A 24 -10.64 25.66 14.59
N GLU A 25 -10.14 26.84 14.94
CA GLU A 25 -10.11 28.00 14.04
C GLU A 25 -9.29 27.71 12.77
N TRP A 26 -8.10 27.12 12.90
CA TRP A 26 -7.27 26.76 11.75
C TRP A 26 -7.96 25.74 10.84
N LEU A 27 -8.60 24.72 11.41
CA LEU A 27 -9.38 23.74 10.64
C LEU A 27 -10.56 24.39 9.92
N THR A 28 -11.26 25.33 10.57
CA THR A 28 -12.36 26.08 9.95
C THR A 28 -11.88 26.97 8.81
N LYS A 29 -10.73 27.65 8.96
CA LYS A 29 -10.12 28.45 7.89
C LYS A 29 -9.76 27.58 6.68
N ILE A 30 -9.18 26.39 6.92
CA ILE A 30 -8.87 25.43 5.86
C ILE A 30 -10.16 24.94 5.19
N ASP A 31 -11.21 24.65 5.95
CA ASP A 31 -12.48 24.18 5.40
C ASP A 31 -13.16 25.24 4.51
N LYS A 32 -13.01 26.52 4.85
CA LYS A 32 -13.53 27.67 4.10
C LYS A 32 -12.63 28.14 2.94
N SER A 33 -11.47 27.52 2.73
CA SER A 33 -10.48 27.97 1.73
C SER A 33 -10.88 27.80 0.27
N GLY A 34 -12.01 27.14 -0.03
CA GLY A 34 -12.42 26.80 -1.40
C GLY A 34 -11.56 25.72 -2.09
N LEU A 35 -10.44 25.32 -1.48
CA LEU A 35 -9.54 24.31 -2.06
C LEU A 35 -10.20 22.93 -2.13
N PRO A 36 -9.87 22.10 -3.14
CA PRO A 36 -10.21 20.68 -3.13
C PRO A 36 -9.69 19.98 -1.87
N GLY A 37 -10.47 19.04 -1.34
CA GLY A 37 -10.20 18.45 -0.03
C GLY A 37 -8.84 17.73 0.09
N ARG A 38 -8.30 17.20 -1.01
CA ARG A 38 -6.92 16.65 -1.05
C ARG A 38 -5.84 17.67 -0.66
N TYR A 39 -6.00 18.93 -1.05
CA TYR A 39 -5.07 20.01 -0.67
C TYR A 39 -5.31 20.47 0.76
N ARG A 40 -6.56 20.47 1.25
CA ARG A 40 -6.88 20.73 2.67
C ARG A 40 -6.18 19.73 3.59
N ALA A 41 -6.24 18.45 3.24
CA ALA A 41 -5.54 17.38 3.97
C ALA A 41 -4.01 17.59 3.95
N TRP A 42 -3.44 18.04 2.83
CA TRP A 42 -2.03 18.38 2.72
C TRP A 42 -1.64 19.55 3.63
N ILE A 43 -2.43 20.64 3.63
CA ILE A 43 -2.20 21.81 4.49
C ILE A 43 -2.26 21.42 5.95
N TYR A 44 -3.19 20.54 6.33
CA TYR A 44 -3.21 20.00 7.68
C TYR A 44 -1.90 19.27 8.00
N GLN A 45 -1.49 18.33 7.14
CA GLN A 45 -0.34 17.46 7.39
C GLN A 45 0.98 18.23 7.53
N HIS A 46 1.18 19.27 6.71
CA HIS A 46 2.46 20.00 6.61
C HIS A 46 2.45 21.38 7.26
N GLY A 47 1.28 21.98 7.46
CA GLY A 47 1.14 23.28 8.12
C GLY A 47 0.64 23.15 9.56
N VAL A 48 -0.56 22.60 9.73
CA VAL A 48 -1.25 22.57 11.03
C VAL A 48 -0.59 21.59 12.00
N LEU A 49 -0.32 20.35 11.57
CA LEU A 49 0.21 19.32 12.45
C LEU A 49 1.56 19.73 13.07
N PRO A 50 2.58 20.20 12.33
CA PRO A 50 3.82 20.68 12.93
C PRO A 50 3.59 21.83 13.93
N ARG A 51 2.68 22.76 13.60
CA ARG A 51 2.33 23.92 14.44
C ARG A 51 1.67 23.50 15.75
N ILE A 52 0.78 22.51 15.75
CA ILE A 52 0.13 21.98 16.97
C ILE A 52 1.12 21.21 17.85
N LEU A 53 2.04 20.48 17.24
CA LEU A 53 2.95 19.62 17.99
C LEU A 53 3.92 20.40 18.88
N TRP A 54 4.18 21.68 18.62
CA TRP A 54 5.02 22.52 19.47
C TRP A 54 4.34 22.85 20.82
N PRO A 55 3.13 23.45 20.87
CA PRO A 55 2.39 23.62 22.12
C PRO A 55 2.19 22.32 22.89
N LEU A 56 1.90 21.21 22.21
CA LEU A 56 1.74 19.90 22.87
C LEU A 56 3.03 19.40 23.52
N LEU A 57 4.20 19.75 22.98
CA LEU A 57 5.49 19.41 23.57
C LEU A 57 5.76 20.26 24.82
N VAL A 58 5.52 21.56 24.73
CA VAL A 58 5.87 22.57 25.74
C VAL A 58 4.95 22.55 26.96
N TYR A 59 3.66 22.32 26.77
CA TYR A 59 2.66 22.28 27.85
C TYR A 59 2.41 20.85 28.35
N GLU A 60 1.91 20.73 29.59
CA GLU A 60 1.55 19.47 30.24
C GLU A 60 0.19 18.92 29.75
N PHE A 61 0.08 18.60 28.45
CA PHE A 61 -1.15 18.05 27.89
C PHE A 61 -1.42 16.60 28.33
N PRO A 62 -2.59 16.28 28.90
CA PRO A 62 -2.98 14.90 29.09
C PRO A 62 -3.37 14.24 27.76
N LEU A 63 -3.05 12.95 27.59
CA LEU A 63 -3.36 12.22 26.34
C LEU A 63 -4.86 12.30 25.96
N SER A 64 -5.77 12.30 26.94
CA SER A 64 -7.22 12.40 26.70
C SER A 64 -7.64 13.67 25.96
N LYS A 65 -6.96 14.80 26.21
CA LYS A 65 -7.22 16.07 25.51
C LYS A 65 -6.67 16.04 24.08
N VAL A 66 -5.54 15.35 23.87
CA VAL A 66 -4.97 15.12 22.53
C VAL A 66 -5.87 14.22 21.70
N GLU A 67 -6.42 13.15 22.28
CA GLU A 67 -7.42 12.28 21.63
C GLU A 67 -8.69 13.06 21.25
N ALA A 68 -9.12 14.01 22.08
CA ALA A 68 -10.25 14.88 21.76
C ALA A 68 -9.98 15.79 20.55
N LEU A 69 -8.76 16.31 20.44
CA LEU A 69 -8.32 17.07 19.27
C LEU A 69 -8.25 16.19 18.03
N GLU A 70 -7.67 15.01 18.13
CA GLU A 70 -7.58 14.06 17.02
C GLU A 70 -8.96 13.68 16.49
N ARG A 71 -9.95 13.46 17.35
CA ARG A 71 -11.34 13.19 16.91
C ARG A 71 -11.91 14.30 16.02
N LYS A 72 -11.67 15.57 16.37
CA LYS A 72 -12.10 16.73 15.55
C LYS A 72 -11.34 16.77 14.23
N ILE A 73 -10.03 16.56 14.27
CA ILE A 73 -9.17 16.52 13.08
C ILE A 73 -9.59 15.39 12.14
N SER A 74 -9.76 14.16 12.63
CA SER A 74 -10.17 13.02 11.82
C SER A 74 -11.56 13.23 11.21
N ALA A 75 -12.47 13.95 11.88
CA ALA A 75 -13.76 14.30 11.29
C ALA A 75 -13.60 15.25 10.08
N CYS A 76 -12.74 16.26 10.17
CA CYS A 76 -12.39 17.14 9.06
C CYS A 76 -11.70 16.37 7.92
N LEU A 77 -10.69 15.55 8.23
CA LEU A 77 -9.96 14.77 7.24
C LEU A 77 -10.87 13.81 6.47
N ARG A 78 -11.79 13.11 7.16
CA ARG A 78 -12.77 12.23 6.47
C ARG A 78 -13.61 13.01 5.46
N ARG A 79 -14.12 14.18 5.86
CA ARG A 79 -14.90 15.06 4.98
C ARG A 79 -14.07 15.51 3.77
N TRP A 80 -12.84 15.96 3.99
CA TRP A 80 -11.96 16.44 2.92
C TRP A 80 -11.52 15.33 1.97
N LEU A 81 -11.35 14.10 2.45
CA LEU A 81 -11.00 12.95 1.61
C LEU A 81 -12.23 12.30 0.93
N GLY A 82 -13.44 12.79 1.20
CA GLY A 82 -14.67 12.27 0.62
C GLY A 82 -15.12 10.92 1.18
N VAL A 83 -14.64 10.54 2.36
CA VAL A 83 -14.98 9.27 3.02
C VAL A 83 -16.04 9.48 4.13
N PRO A 84 -16.91 8.47 4.41
CA PRO A 84 -17.95 8.61 5.41
C PRO A 84 -17.40 8.70 6.84
N ARG A 85 -18.23 9.15 7.79
CA ARG A 85 -17.86 9.24 9.22
C ARG A 85 -17.47 7.89 9.83
N SER A 86 -18.07 6.80 9.32
CA SER A 86 -17.79 5.42 9.70
C SER A 86 -16.41 4.90 9.24
N PHE A 87 -15.71 5.64 8.37
CA PHE A 87 -14.38 5.26 7.90
C PHE A 87 -13.39 5.19 9.05
N SER A 88 -12.70 4.06 9.21
CA SER A 88 -11.79 3.80 10.32
C SER A 88 -10.60 4.75 10.31
N SER A 89 -10.16 5.18 11.49
CA SER A 89 -8.91 5.96 11.63
C SER A 89 -7.67 5.14 11.26
N ILE A 90 -7.78 3.79 11.28
CA ILE A 90 -6.73 2.89 10.79
C ILE A 90 -6.44 3.21 9.33
N GLY A 91 -7.47 3.33 8.48
CA GLY A 91 -7.26 3.66 7.07
C GLY A 91 -6.78 5.09 6.80
N LEU A 92 -6.81 5.97 7.81
CA LEU A 92 -6.25 7.32 7.72
C LEU A 92 -4.77 7.36 8.09
N TYR A 93 -4.35 6.61 9.11
CA TYR A 93 -3.06 6.84 9.79
C TYR A 93 -2.14 5.62 9.83
N SER A 94 -2.64 4.41 9.57
CA SER A 94 -1.83 3.19 9.64
C SER A 94 -0.80 3.14 8.52
N THR A 95 0.43 2.76 8.89
CA THR A 95 1.51 2.45 7.94
C THR A 95 1.64 0.95 7.67
N GLY A 96 0.84 0.10 8.34
CA GLY A 96 0.80 -1.35 8.15
C GLY A 96 -0.31 -1.84 7.21
N THR A 97 -1.30 -1.00 6.92
CA THR A 97 -2.39 -1.32 5.97
C THR A 97 -1.89 -1.58 4.55
N LYS A 98 -2.73 -2.27 3.74
CA LYS A 98 -2.47 -2.47 2.31
C LYS A 98 -2.54 -1.16 1.52
N LEU A 99 -3.44 -0.24 1.87
CA LEU A 99 -3.48 1.11 1.30
C LEU A 99 -3.05 2.13 2.34
N GLN A 100 -1.90 2.75 2.15
CA GLN A 100 -1.31 3.67 3.12
C GLN A 100 -1.42 5.11 2.62
N LEU A 101 -1.92 5.99 3.48
CA LEU A 101 -1.95 7.43 3.24
C LEU A 101 -0.72 8.10 3.88
N PRO A 102 -0.20 9.18 3.27
CA PRO A 102 0.94 9.92 3.82
C PRO A 102 0.48 10.89 4.92
N MET A 103 -0.32 10.39 5.86
CA MET A 103 -0.88 11.15 6.98
C MET A 103 -0.44 10.56 8.30
N LYS A 104 -0.26 11.44 9.30
CA LYS A 104 0.19 11.06 10.63
C LYS A 104 -0.89 11.34 11.66
N ALA A 105 -1.09 10.38 12.57
CA ALA A 105 -1.96 10.58 13.73
C ALA A 105 -1.35 11.61 14.69
N LEU A 106 -2.18 12.51 15.24
CA LEU A 106 -1.74 13.51 16.21
C LEU A 106 -1.29 12.82 17.50
N THR A 107 -2.03 11.80 17.93
CA THR A 107 -1.75 11.01 19.13
C THR A 107 -0.43 10.24 19.02
N GLU A 108 -0.13 9.66 17.85
CA GLU A 108 1.13 8.99 17.60
C GLU A 108 2.31 9.96 17.63
N GLU A 109 2.22 11.09 16.90
CA GLU A 109 3.27 12.11 16.91
C GLU A 109 3.46 12.74 18.29
N TYR A 110 2.39 12.90 19.06
CA TYR A 110 2.43 13.35 20.44
C TYR A 110 3.22 12.38 21.33
N LYS A 111 2.90 11.07 21.27
CA LYS A 111 3.59 10.03 22.04
C LYS A 111 5.09 9.99 21.70
N VAL A 112 5.42 9.96 20.41
CA VAL A 112 6.81 9.96 19.91
C VAL A 112 7.58 11.21 20.37
N LYS A 113 6.96 12.38 20.33
CA LYS A 113 7.61 13.61 20.79
C LYS A 113 7.82 13.63 22.30
N LYS A 114 6.84 13.18 23.10
CA LYS A 114 6.98 13.12 24.56
C LYS A 114 8.02 12.08 24.99
N THR A 115 8.11 10.94 24.33
CA THR A 115 9.17 9.95 24.63
C THR A 115 10.54 10.43 24.19
N ARG A 116 10.65 11.11 23.04
CA ARG A 116 11.88 11.81 22.66
C ARG A 116 12.29 12.85 23.71
N GLN A 117 11.33 13.59 24.27
CA GLN A 117 11.58 14.57 25.33
C GLN A 117 12.13 13.88 26.60
N VAL A 118 11.55 12.74 27.01
CA VAL A 118 12.04 11.92 28.14
C VAL A 118 13.49 11.50 27.91
N MET A 119 13.80 10.91 26.76
CA MET A 119 15.16 10.46 26.45
C MET A 119 16.14 11.64 26.42
N THR A 120 15.73 12.75 25.82
CA THR A 120 16.56 13.96 25.76
C THR A 120 16.87 14.49 27.15
N LEU A 121 15.94 14.44 28.12
CA LEU A 121 16.22 14.88 29.49
C LEU A 121 17.14 13.89 30.24
N ARG A 122 16.98 12.58 30.01
CA ARG A 122 17.85 11.55 30.64
C ARG A 122 19.30 11.62 30.19
N GLU A 123 19.54 12.01 28.94
CA GLU A 123 20.87 12.02 28.33
C GLU A 123 21.59 13.38 28.50
N ARG A 124 20.98 14.36 29.18
CA ARG A 124 21.60 15.68 29.41
C ARG A 124 22.64 15.58 30.52
N LYS A 125 23.83 16.09 30.22
CA LYS A 125 24.96 16.17 31.15
C LYS A 125 24.95 17.43 32.04
N ASP A 126 23.87 18.20 32.01
CA ASP A 126 23.76 19.44 32.80
C ASP A 126 23.29 19.09 34.22
N ALA A 127 24.18 19.32 35.19
CA ALA A 127 23.93 19.01 36.61
C ALA A 127 22.69 19.72 37.18
N LYS A 128 22.30 20.90 36.66
CA LYS A 128 21.09 21.60 37.11
C LYS A 128 19.82 20.90 36.64
N VAL A 129 19.84 20.38 35.41
CA VAL A 129 18.70 19.64 34.83
C VAL A 129 18.57 18.26 35.48
N GLU A 130 19.70 17.60 35.73
CA GLU A 130 19.75 16.32 36.43
C GLU A 130 19.26 16.45 37.88
N GLY A 131 19.73 17.46 38.61
CA GLY A 131 19.29 17.76 39.98
C GLY A 131 17.80 18.12 40.08
N ALA A 132 17.24 18.77 39.06
CA ALA A 132 15.82 19.15 39.02
C ALA A 132 14.86 17.96 38.85
N LYS A 133 15.34 16.77 38.44
CA LYS A 133 14.53 15.55 38.26
C LYS A 133 13.19 15.81 37.54
N VAL A 134 13.24 16.58 36.45
CA VAL A 134 12.05 17.05 35.73
C VAL A 134 11.25 15.85 35.19
N LYS A 135 10.01 15.69 35.68
CA LYS A 135 9.08 14.64 35.23
C LYS A 135 8.20 15.16 34.11
N ILE A 136 8.09 14.40 33.02
CA ILE A 136 7.22 14.77 31.90
C ILE A 136 5.80 14.28 32.17
N ARG A 137 4.90 15.23 32.45
CA ARG A 137 3.49 14.92 32.74
C ARG A 137 2.69 14.77 31.45
N THR A 138 1.98 13.64 31.34
CA THR A 138 1.18 13.24 30.16
C THR A 138 -0.24 12.78 30.53
N GLY A 139 -0.65 13.05 31.77
CA GLY A 139 -1.92 12.63 32.36
C GLY A 139 -1.86 11.25 33.01
N ARG A 140 -3.03 10.72 33.40
CA ARG A 140 -3.16 9.40 34.06
C ARG A 140 -3.22 8.22 33.08
N LYS A 141 -3.80 8.44 31.89
CA LYS A 141 -4.11 7.38 30.91
C LYS A 141 -2.86 6.75 30.28
N TRP A 142 -1.82 7.54 30.09
CA TRP A 142 -0.58 7.12 29.44
C TRP A 142 0.57 7.93 30.01
N LYS A 143 1.69 7.25 30.28
CA LYS A 143 2.89 7.85 30.85
C LYS A 143 4.07 7.63 29.92
N ALA A 144 4.70 8.71 29.48
CA ALA A 144 5.82 8.67 28.56
C ALA A 144 7.03 7.89 29.11
N GLU A 145 7.31 8.00 30.41
CA GLU A 145 8.45 7.30 31.05
C GLU A 145 8.27 5.77 31.07
N GLU A 146 7.04 5.29 31.29
CA GLU A 146 6.71 3.86 31.27
C GLU A 146 6.80 3.32 29.84
N ALA A 147 6.26 4.06 28.86
CA ALA A 147 6.35 3.68 27.44
C ALA A 147 7.80 3.59 26.94
N VAL A 148 8.68 4.49 27.39
CA VAL A 148 10.12 4.41 27.08
C VAL A 148 10.74 3.15 27.66
N LYS A 149 10.45 2.81 28.93
CA LYS A 149 10.98 1.60 29.56
C LYS A 149 10.50 0.32 28.86
N GLU A 150 9.23 0.28 28.47
CA GLU A 150 8.65 -0.83 27.72
C GLU A 150 9.34 -0.97 26.36
N ALA A 151 9.50 0.12 25.60
CA ALA A 151 10.19 0.12 24.32
C ALA A 151 11.66 -0.33 24.44
N GLU A 152 12.40 0.16 25.44
CA GLU A 152 13.78 -0.29 25.71
C GLU A 152 13.83 -1.79 26.03
N THR A 153 12.87 -2.30 26.81
CA THR A 153 12.79 -3.72 27.15
C THR A 153 12.52 -4.57 25.91
N ARG A 154 11.56 -4.17 25.06
CA ARG A 154 11.27 -4.84 23.79
C ARG A 154 12.47 -4.84 22.85
N LEU A 155 13.20 -3.73 22.77
CA LEU A 155 14.42 -3.61 21.95
C LEU A 155 15.53 -4.52 22.48
N LYS A 156 15.76 -4.58 23.79
CA LYS A 156 16.72 -5.52 24.41
C LYS A 156 16.32 -6.97 24.15
N HIS A 157 15.03 -7.30 24.29
CA HIS A 157 14.52 -8.63 23.99
C HIS A 157 14.71 -8.99 22.51
N SER A 158 14.52 -8.04 21.59
CA SER A 158 14.75 -8.26 20.16
C SER A 158 16.19 -8.61 19.82
N VAL A 159 17.17 -8.10 20.60
CA VAL A 159 18.59 -8.47 20.43
C VAL A 159 18.82 -9.91 20.85
N ILE A 160 18.16 -10.38 21.92
CA ILE A 160 18.26 -11.77 22.40
C ILE A 160 17.65 -12.74 21.40
N VAL A 161 16.44 -12.43 20.90
CA VAL A 161 15.75 -13.26 19.89
C VAL A 161 16.52 -13.28 18.57
N GLY A 162 17.22 -12.19 18.23
CA GLY A 162 17.95 -12.05 16.99
C GLY A 162 17.03 -11.86 15.78
N VAL A 163 17.61 -12.01 14.58
CA VAL A 163 16.86 -11.86 13.33
C VAL A 163 16.10 -13.14 13.03
N THR A 164 14.78 -13.12 13.22
CA THR A 164 13.89 -14.21 12.82
C THR A 164 13.66 -14.21 11.31
N ALA A 165 13.56 -15.40 10.71
CA ALA A 165 13.10 -15.54 9.33
C ALA A 165 11.65 -15.05 9.20
N VAL A 166 11.35 -14.28 8.16
CA VAL A 166 9.98 -13.79 7.88
C VAL A 166 9.47 -14.48 6.61
N GLY A 167 8.52 -15.39 6.76
CA GLY A 167 7.97 -16.17 5.66
C GLY A 167 9.04 -17.04 4.98
N ARG A 168 9.08 -17.03 3.63
CA ARG A 168 10.10 -17.75 2.83
C ARG A 168 11.41 -16.99 2.66
N GLN A 169 11.63 -15.91 3.41
CA GLN A 169 12.89 -15.17 3.37
C GLN A 169 13.96 -15.94 4.15
N GLY A 170 15.13 -16.16 3.53
CA GLY A 170 16.26 -16.79 4.21
C GLY A 170 16.82 -15.93 5.35
N PHE A 171 17.53 -16.58 6.29
CA PHE A 171 18.26 -15.91 7.36
C PHE A 171 19.24 -14.87 6.81
N GLY A 172 19.35 -13.72 7.49
CA GLY A 172 20.26 -12.63 7.10
C GLY A 172 19.77 -11.69 6.00
N MET A 173 18.59 -11.93 5.40
CA MET A 173 18.05 -11.03 4.36
C MET A 173 17.52 -9.69 4.91
N THR A 174 17.17 -9.65 6.21
CA THR A 174 16.76 -8.42 6.90
C THR A 174 17.78 -8.10 7.98
N THR A 175 18.50 -6.99 7.85
CA THR A 175 19.33 -6.45 8.94
C THR A 175 18.49 -5.50 9.77
N LYS A 176 18.38 -5.76 11.08
CA LYS A 176 17.75 -4.82 12.02
C LYS A 176 18.84 -4.05 12.76
N PRO A 177 18.69 -2.72 12.91
CA PRO A 177 19.59 -1.94 13.76
C PRO A 177 19.52 -2.46 15.19
N ARG A 178 20.69 -2.61 15.81
CA ARG A 178 20.89 -3.28 17.10
C ARG A 178 20.94 -2.27 18.24
N TRP A 179 20.23 -2.56 19.32
CA TRP A 179 20.17 -1.69 20.50
C TRP A 179 21.51 -1.55 21.21
N ASP A 180 22.24 -2.67 21.32
CA ASP A 180 23.51 -2.79 22.04
C ASP A 180 24.65 -2.03 21.35
N THR A 181 24.65 -1.95 20.02
CA THR A 181 25.67 -1.25 19.23
C THR A 181 25.29 0.20 18.89
N ALA A 182 24.06 0.63 19.16
CA ALA A 182 23.61 1.98 18.84
C ALA A 182 24.17 3.04 19.81
N ASN A 183 24.63 4.16 19.25
CA ASN A 183 24.95 5.37 20.01
C ASN A 183 23.68 6.03 20.58
N GLU A 184 23.82 7.06 21.43
CA GLU A 184 22.68 7.76 22.07
C GLU A 184 21.62 8.23 21.05
N LYS A 185 22.06 8.83 19.94
CA LYS A 185 21.15 9.26 18.87
C LYS A 185 20.41 8.07 18.25
N GLY A 186 21.12 6.99 17.94
CA GLY A 186 20.56 5.76 17.40
C GLY A 186 19.57 5.10 18.37
N ARG A 187 19.88 5.07 19.67
CA ARG A 187 18.96 4.56 20.71
C ARG A 187 17.68 5.37 20.77
N ARG A 188 17.76 6.70 20.72
CA ARG A 188 16.57 7.56 20.64
C ARG A 188 15.73 7.28 19.40
N GLU A 189 16.36 7.05 18.25
CA GLU A 189 15.65 6.72 17.00
C GLU A 189 14.99 5.35 17.07
N LEU A 190 15.67 4.35 17.63
CA LEU A 190 15.12 3.01 17.87
C LEU A 190 13.91 3.04 18.79
N VAL A 191 13.98 3.75 19.93
CA VAL A 191 12.83 3.88 20.84
C VAL A 191 11.65 4.56 20.16
N GLN A 192 11.89 5.62 19.37
CA GLN A 192 10.82 6.28 18.63
C GLN A 192 10.18 5.35 17.59
N GLN A 193 10.97 4.53 16.90
CA GLN A 193 10.47 3.54 15.94
C GLN A 193 9.67 2.43 16.64
N GLU A 194 10.17 1.92 17.78
CA GLU A 194 9.48 0.88 18.56
C GLU A 194 8.12 1.37 19.06
N ILE A 195 8.03 2.62 19.52
CA ILE A 195 6.74 3.20 19.94
C ILE A 195 5.77 3.29 18.76
N ARG A 196 6.23 3.65 17.56
CA ARG A 196 5.37 3.65 16.37
C ARG A 196 4.91 2.23 16.02
N GLN A 197 5.79 1.25 16.18
CA GLN A 197 5.44 -0.16 15.97
C GLN A 197 4.40 -0.63 16.99
N MET A 198 4.52 -0.28 18.26
CA MET A 198 3.51 -0.57 19.30
C MET A 198 2.14 0.03 18.97
N GLU A 199 2.09 1.28 18.48
CA GLU A 199 0.84 1.90 18.03
C GLU A 199 0.24 1.16 16.82
N GLU A 200 1.09 0.73 15.89
CA GLU A 200 0.66 -0.03 14.71
C GLU A 200 0.15 -1.43 15.06
N GLU A 201 0.78 -2.11 16.01
CA GLU A 201 0.30 -3.38 16.57
C GLU A 201 -1.09 -3.21 17.20
N SER A 202 -1.30 -2.14 17.98
CA SER A 202 -2.62 -1.83 18.55
C SER A 202 -3.69 -1.58 17.47
N ARG A 203 -3.32 -0.93 16.36
CA ARG A 203 -4.22 -0.75 15.21
C ARG A 203 -4.52 -2.09 14.53
N ASN A 204 -3.53 -2.94 14.34
CA ASN A 204 -3.70 -4.26 13.74
C ASN A 204 -4.67 -5.13 14.57
N VAL A 205 -4.52 -5.14 15.90
CA VAL A 205 -5.46 -5.85 16.80
C VAL A 205 -6.89 -5.35 16.61
N LYS A 206 -7.08 -4.02 16.51
CA LYS A 206 -8.41 -3.44 16.23
C LYS A 206 -8.93 -3.80 14.84
N ALA A 207 -8.06 -3.85 13.84
CA ALA A 207 -8.43 -4.18 12.46
C ALA A 207 -8.94 -5.61 12.35
N VAL A 208 -8.39 -6.56 13.11
CA VAL A 208 -8.88 -7.96 13.15
C VAL A 208 -10.36 -8.02 13.55
N GLY A 209 -10.79 -7.18 14.49
CA GLY A 209 -12.20 -7.08 14.90
C GLY A 209 -13.13 -6.41 13.88
N MET A 210 -12.59 -5.78 12.82
CA MET A 210 -13.38 -5.07 11.81
C MET A 210 -13.63 -5.97 10.60
N LYS A 211 -14.67 -6.81 10.62
CA LYS A 211 -14.96 -7.78 9.53
C LYS A 211 -14.96 -7.18 8.12
N GLN A 212 -15.57 -6.00 7.93
CA GLN A 212 -15.60 -5.31 6.63
C GLN A 212 -14.33 -4.49 6.38
N GLN A 213 -14.08 -3.47 7.21
CA GLN A 213 -12.96 -2.53 7.00
C GLN A 213 -11.56 -3.12 7.28
N GLY A 214 -11.49 -4.30 7.89
CA GLY A 214 -10.27 -5.05 8.18
C GLY A 214 -10.00 -6.18 7.19
N SER A 215 -10.83 -6.37 6.15
CA SER A 215 -10.70 -7.49 5.21
C SER A 215 -9.35 -7.52 4.46
N TRP A 216 -8.69 -6.36 4.35
CA TRP A 216 -7.36 -6.21 3.75
C TRP A 216 -6.26 -7.02 4.46
N LEU A 217 -6.49 -7.46 5.70
CA LEU A 217 -5.60 -8.37 6.42
C LEU A 217 -5.45 -9.72 5.70
N ASN A 218 -6.47 -10.13 4.94
CA ASN A 218 -6.48 -11.42 4.23
C ASN A 218 -5.77 -11.37 2.87
N TRP A 219 -5.26 -10.22 2.43
CA TRP A 219 -4.63 -10.10 1.11
C TRP A 219 -3.17 -10.55 1.11
N GLN A 220 -2.92 -11.83 1.41
CA GLN A 220 -1.57 -12.39 1.61
C GLN A 220 -0.66 -12.24 0.36
N GLY A 221 -1.24 -12.35 -0.84
CA GLY A 221 -0.54 -12.17 -2.11
C GLY A 221 -0.43 -10.73 -2.63
N ALA A 222 -1.19 -9.77 -2.07
CA ALA A 222 -1.21 -8.40 -2.54
C ALA A 222 -0.10 -7.55 -1.92
N ARG A 223 0.62 -6.78 -2.75
CA ARG A 223 1.60 -5.81 -2.27
C ARG A 223 0.89 -4.57 -1.72
N SER A 224 1.44 -4.01 -0.64
CA SER A 224 0.96 -2.74 -0.12
C SER A 224 1.24 -1.60 -1.11
N ARG A 225 0.29 -0.67 -1.19
CA ARG A 225 0.30 0.54 -1.99
C ARG A 225 0.36 1.74 -1.07
N ALA A 226 1.53 2.36 -0.97
CA ALA A 226 1.71 3.60 -0.22
C ALA A 226 1.56 4.80 -1.16
N LEU A 227 0.53 5.61 -0.91
CA LEU A 227 0.26 6.79 -1.72
C LEU A 227 1.19 7.94 -1.32
N THR A 228 1.76 8.59 -2.32
CA THR A 228 2.50 9.83 -2.16
C THR A 228 1.58 11.05 -2.32
N TRP A 229 2.01 12.20 -1.82
CA TRP A 229 1.26 13.45 -2.03
C TRP A 229 1.14 13.82 -3.51
N SER A 230 2.17 13.54 -4.33
CA SER A 230 2.13 13.77 -5.77
C SER A 230 1.03 12.92 -6.45
N GLU A 231 0.96 11.63 -6.09
CA GLU A 231 -0.12 10.75 -6.59
C GLU A 231 -1.48 11.25 -6.14
N ILE A 232 -1.65 11.60 -4.87
CA ILE A 232 -2.92 12.13 -4.32
C ILE A 232 -3.34 13.41 -5.05
N TRP A 233 -2.42 14.32 -5.35
CA TRP A 233 -2.71 15.56 -6.08
C TRP A 233 -3.14 15.30 -7.52
N SER A 234 -2.55 14.30 -8.17
CA SER A 234 -2.93 13.87 -9.52
C SER A 234 -4.29 13.15 -9.59
N MET A 235 -4.85 12.72 -8.46
CA MET A 235 -6.14 12.03 -8.42
C MET A 235 -7.28 13.04 -8.52
N GLU A 236 -7.79 13.21 -9.73
CA GLU A 236 -8.91 14.11 -10.03
C GLU A 236 -10.28 13.55 -9.65
N GLY A 237 -11.23 14.45 -9.39
CA GLY A 237 -12.62 14.14 -9.09
C GLY A 237 -12.80 13.13 -7.96
N TYR A 238 -13.66 12.13 -8.21
CA TYR A 238 -14.04 11.11 -7.23
C TYR A 238 -13.01 9.98 -7.07
N ARG A 239 -11.84 10.03 -7.73
CA ARG A 239 -10.89 8.91 -7.78
C ARG A 239 -10.34 8.52 -6.40
N LEU A 240 -9.78 9.48 -5.65
CA LEU A 240 -9.24 9.21 -4.31
C LEU A 240 -10.32 8.67 -3.35
N SER A 241 -11.49 9.32 -3.35
CA SER A 241 -12.63 8.88 -2.55
C SER A 241 -13.07 7.46 -2.93
N PHE A 242 -13.16 7.15 -4.24
CA PHE A 242 -13.49 5.81 -4.70
C PHE A 242 -12.46 4.77 -4.22
N LEU A 243 -11.17 5.05 -4.36
CA LEU A 243 -10.11 4.14 -3.93
C LEU A 243 -10.20 3.87 -2.42
N LEU A 244 -10.31 4.92 -1.60
CA LEU A 244 -10.44 4.76 -0.14
C LEU A 244 -11.71 4.00 0.23
N ARG A 245 -12.86 4.36 -0.36
CA ARG A 245 -14.13 3.72 -0.02
C ARG A 245 -14.22 2.28 -0.52
N SER A 246 -13.55 1.93 -1.62
CA SER A 246 -13.56 0.58 -2.18
C SER A 246 -12.65 -0.39 -1.42
N VAL A 247 -11.50 0.07 -0.92
CA VAL A 247 -10.59 -0.77 -0.12
C VAL A 247 -11.21 -1.14 1.22
N TYR A 248 -11.85 -0.18 1.88
CA TYR A 248 -12.45 -0.37 3.19
C TYR A 248 -13.94 -0.77 3.11
N ASP A 249 -14.46 -1.09 1.93
CA ASP A 249 -15.86 -1.50 1.72
C ASP A 249 -16.91 -0.58 2.37
N VAL A 250 -16.78 0.72 2.10
CA VAL A 250 -17.74 1.76 2.54
C VAL A 250 -18.33 2.54 1.35
N LEU A 251 -18.28 1.93 0.17
CA LEU A 251 -19.04 2.38 -0.99
C LEU A 251 -20.53 2.05 -0.80
N PRO A 252 -21.44 2.86 -1.35
CA PRO A 252 -22.88 2.61 -1.27
C PRO A 252 -23.30 1.50 -2.25
N SER A 253 -22.84 0.27 -2.00
CA SER A 253 -23.34 -0.92 -2.70
C SER A 253 -24.73 -1.28 -2.18
N PRO A 254 -25.60 -1.92 -2.97
CA PRO A 254 -26.88 -2.40 -2.46
C PRO A 254 -26.75 -3.20 -1.15
N SER A 255 -25.75 -4.08 -1.03
CA SER A 255 -25.50 -4.77 0.24
C SER A 255 -25.15 -3.85 1.40
N ASN A 256 -24.33 -2.81 1.18
CA ASN A 256 -23.99 -1.84 2.23
C ASN A 256 -25.18 -0.94 2.56
N LEU A 257 -25.95 -0.52 1.56
CA LEU A 257 -27.17 0.28 1.76
C LEU A 257 -28.23 -0.48 2.56
N TYR A 258 -28.40 -1.78 2.28
CA TYR A 258 -29.26 -2.66 3.07
C TYR A 258 -28.77 -2.78 4.51
N THR A 259 -27.47 -2.98 4.70
CA THR A 259 -26.85 -3.01 6.04
C THR A 259 -27.02 -1.69 6.80
N TRP A 260 -27.10 -0.56 6.08
CA TRP A 260 -27.35 0.76 6.65
C TRP A 260 -28.84 1.08 6.83
N GLY A 261 -29.75 0.15 6.50
CA GLY A 261 -31.20 0.34 6.61
C GLY A 261 -31.76 1.38 5.63
N LEU A 262 -31.08 1.61 4.50
CA LEU A 262 -31.49 2.59 3.49
C LEU A 262 -32.28 1.99 2.33
N ILE A 263 -32.21 0.67 2.15
CA ILE A 263 -32.99 -0.09 1.16
C ILE A 263 -33.41 -1.43 1.77
N GLU A 264 -34.49 -2.01 1.25
CA GLU A 264 -35.02 -3.31 1.70
C GLU A 264 -34.45 -4.50 0.93
N ASP A 265 -34.09 -4.31 -0.34
CA ASP A 265 -33.58 -5.38 -1.19
C ASP A 265 -32.15 -5.10 -1.68
N PRO A 266 -31.15 -5.91 -1.27
CA PRO A 266 -29.77 -5.77 -1.72
C PRO A 266 -29.47 -6.47 -3.06
N THR A 267 -30.47 -7.04 -3.76
CA THR A 267 -30.24 -7.82 -4.99
C THR A 267 -29.57 -7.01 -6.10
N CYS A 268 -28.78 -7.70 -6.92
CA CYS A 268 -28.13 -7.09 -8.07
C CYS A 268 -29.14 -6.74 -9.17
N THR A 269 -29.14 -5.49 -9.61
CA THR A 269 -29.98 -4.99 -10.72
C THR A 269 -29.72 -5.71 -12.05
N LEU A 270 -28.50 -6.20 -12.27
CA LEU A 270 -28.10 -6.90 -13.50
C LEU A 270 -28.50 -8.37 -13.49
N CYS A 271 -28.06 -9.14 -12.49
CA CYS A 271 -28.29 -10.59 -12.46
C CYS A 271 -29.53 -11.03 -11.69
N LYS A 272 -30.13 -10.14 -10.88
CA LYS A 272 -31.36 -10.36 -10.11
C LYS A 272 -31.37 -11.61 -9.22
N ASP A 273 -30.19 -12.09 -8.83
CA ASP A 273 -30.01 -13.36 -8.13
C ASP A 273 -29.29 -13.15 -6.79
N LYS A 274 -28.08 -12.58 -6.84
CA LYS A 274 -27.24 -12.41 -5.64
C LYS A 274 -27.30 -10.99 -5.08
N PRO A 275 -27.06 -10.80 -3.78
CA PRO A 275 -26.81 -9.48 -3.21
C PRO A 275 -25.65 -8.78 -3.92
N ALA A 276 -25.86 -7.53 -4.35
CA ALA A 276 -24.85 -6.72 -5.00
C ALA A 276 -23.86 -6.14 -3.98
N SER A 277 -23.00 -7.01 -3.47
CA SER A 277 -21.81 -6.62 -2.71
C SER A 277 -20.79 -5.93 -3.62
N LEU A 278 -19.80 -5.26 -3.04
CA LEU A 278 -18.74 -4.63 -3.82
C LEU A 278 -17.96 -5.66 -4.66
N GLN A 279 -17.69 -6.84 -4.10
CA GLN A 279 -17.08 -7.96 -4.80
C GLN A 279 -17.97 -8.45 -5.96
N HIS A 280 -19.28 -8.56 -5.74
CA HIS A 280 -20.22 -8.93 -6.79
C HIS A 280 -20.16 -7.95 -7.95
N VAL A 281 -20.33 -6.66 -7.68
CA VAL A 281 -20.34 -5.61 -8.71
C VAL A 281 -19.02 -5.55 -9.47
N LEU A 282 -17.88 -5.60 -8.77
CA LEU A 282 -16.57 -5.37 -9.40
C LEU A 282 -15.91 -6.63 -9.97
N SER A 283 -16.29 -7.84 -9.58
CA SER A 283 -15.52 -9.05 -9.97
C SER A 283 -16.32 -10.33 -10.17
N ALA A 284 -17.58 -10.42 -9.76
CA ALA A 284 -18.26 -11.73 -9.66
C ALA A 284 -19.68 -11.78 -10.24
N CYS A 285 -20.20 -10.69 -10.80
CA CYS A 285 -21.51 -10.69 -11.45
C CYS A 285 -21.43 -11.45 -12.80
N PRO A 286 -22.23 -12.51 -13.00
CA PRO A 286 -22.17 -13.31 -14.24
C PRO A 286 -22.66 -12.52 -15.46
N VAL A 287 -23.66 -11.65 -15.28
CA VAL A 287 -24.17 -10.78 -16.35
C VAL A 287 -23.11 -9.75 -16.73
N ALA A 288 -22.46 -9.10 -15.76
CA ALA A 288 -21.37 -8.15 -16.04
C ALA A 288 -20.15 -8.81 -16.72
N LEU A 289 -19.88 -10.08 -16.43
CA LEU A 289 -18.87 -10.87 -17.13
C LEU A 289 -19.27 -11.10 -18.59
N LYS A 290 -20.51 -11.54 -18.84
CA LYS A 290 -21.03 -11.79 -20.20
C LYS A 290 -21.13 -10.50 -21.03
N ASP A 291 -21.46 -9.38 -20.40
CA ASP A 291 -21.49 -8.05 -21.00
C ASP A 291 -20.09 -7.53 -21.40
N GLY A 292 -19.01 -8.20 -20.97
CA GLY A 292 -17.65 -7.81 -21.28
C GLY A 292 -17.10 -6.67 -20.40
N ARG A 293 -17.74 -6.33 -19.27
CA ARG A 293 -17.23 -5.25 -18.37
C ARG A 293 -15.87 -5.62 -17.78
N TYR A 294 -15.75 -6.86 -17.34
CA TYR A 294 -14.50 -7.36 -16.74
C TYR A 294 -13.44 -7.59 -17.80
N THR A 295 -13.83 -8.01 -19.01
CA THR A 295 -12.94 -8.07 -20.19
C THR A 295 -12.40 -6.69 -20.54
N TRP A 296 -13.25 -5.66 -20.56
CA TRP A 296 -12.80 -4.29 -20.81
C TRP A 296 -11.77 -3.80 -19.80
N ARG A 297 -11.97 -4.07 -18.49
CA ARG A 297 -10.95 -3.77 -17.47
C ARG A 297 -9.67 -4.57 -17.71
N HIS A 298 -9.81 -5.87 -17.96
CA HIS A 298 -8.69 -6.76 -18.24
C HIS A 298 -7.85 -6.23 -19.40
N ASP A 299 -8.47 -5.94 -20.55
CA ASP A 299 -7.80 -5.46 -21.75
C ASP A 299 -7.18 -4.08 -21.55
N SER A 300 -7.79 -3.22 -20.74
CA SER A 300 -7.21 -1.93 -20.37
C SER A 300 -5.89 -2.11 -19.62
N VAL A 301 -5.84 -3.06 -18.67
CA VAL A 301 -4.60 -3.39 -17.95
C VAL A 301 -3.59 -4.09 -18.86
N LEU A 302 -4.05 -5.03 -19.70
CA LEU A 302 -3.22 -5.78 -20.62
C LEU A 302 -2.52 -4.86 -21.63
N LYS A 303 -3.24 -3.86 -22.16
CA LYS A 303 -2.67 -2.82 -23.04
C LYS A 303 -1.50 -2.10 -22.39
N THR A 304 -1.62 -1.71 -21.12
CA THR A 304 -0.54 -1.02 -20.39
C THR A 304 0.68 -1.92 -20.22
N ILE A 305 0.47 -3.19 -19.86
CA ILE A 305 1.56 -4.17 -19.72
C ILE A 305 2.23 -4.41 -21.08
N ALA A 306 1.45 -4.71 -22.11
CA ALA A 306 1.93 -5.01 -23.46
C ALA A 306 2.73 -3.83 -24.04
N ALA A 307 2.21 -2.60 -23.98
CA ALA A 307 2.92 -1.41 -24.46
C ALA A 307 4.30 -1.26 -23.78
N LYS A 308 4.37 -1.54 -22.47
CA LYS A 308 5.62 -1.45 -21.74
C LYS A 308 6.60 -2.55 -22.11
N LEU A 309 6.13 -3.80 -22.22
CA LEU A 309 6.96 -4.93 -22.62
C LEU A 309 7.46 -4.77 -24.07
N ASP A 310 6.66 -4.22 -24.97
CA ASP A 310 7.06 -3.90 -26.34
C ASP A 310 8.21 -2.89 -26.36
N THR A 311 8.12 -1.86 -25.52
CA THR A 311 9.21 -0.89 -25.36
C THR A 311 10.46 -1.55 -24.77
N THR A 312 10.29 -2.43 -23.77
CA THR A 312 11.41 -3.10 -23.10
C THR A 312 12.15 -4.07 -24.01
N ARG A 313 11.44 -4.88 -24.81
CA ARG A 313 12.07 -5.86 -25.72
C ARG A 313 12.91 -5.21 -26.82
N ARG A 314 12.54 -4.00 -27.25
CA ARG A 314 13.25 -3.24 -28.31
C ARG A 314 14.51 -2.52 -27.81
N LYS A 315 14.76 -2.47 -26.50
CA LYS A 315 15.95 -1.80 -25.97
C LYS A 315 17.21 -2.55 -26.39
N LYS A 316 18.14 -1.84 -27.04
CA LYS A 316 19.48 -2.37 -27.34
C LYS A 316 20.20 -2.69 -26.03
N ARG A 317 20.49 -3.96 -25.77
CA ARG A 317 21.22 -4.46 -24.60
C ARG A 317 22.43 -5.24 -25.07
N LYS A 318 23.55 -5.19 -24.32
CA LYS A 318 24.66 -6.13 -24.54
C LYS A 318 24.15 -7.52 -24.18
N MET A 319 24.17 -8.44 -25.15
CA MET A 319 23.65 -9.80 -24.97
C MET A 319 24.46 -10.52 -23.89
N GLN A 320 23.79 -11.06 -22.88
CA GLN A 320 24.40 -11.91 -21.86
C GLN A 320 23.99 -13.36 -22.10
N LYS A 321 24.97 -14.26 -22.17
CA LYS A 321 24.73 -15.69 -22.39
C LYS A 321 24.09 -16.39 -21.18
N ASN A 322 24.25 -15.86 -19.97
CA ASN A 322 23.79 -16.48 -18.73
C ASN A 322 22.74 -15.62 -18.02
N ILE A 323 21.63 -16.25 -17.61
CA ILE A 323 20.61 -15.62 -16.78
C ILE A 323 21.02 -15.77 -15.30
N THR A 324 21.54 -14.71 -14.70
CA THR A 324 21.82 -14.68 -13.26
C THR A 324 20.65 -14.02 -12.52
N PHE A 325 19.80 -14.84 -11.88
CA PHE A 325 18.69 -14.33 -11.07
C PHE A 325 19.13 -13.92 -9.65
N VAL A 326 20.18 -14.55 -9.13
CA VAL A 326 20.76 -14.30 -7.79
C VAL A 326 22.26 -14.58 -7.84
N ASN A 327 23.08 -13.59 -7.46
CA ASN A 327 24.50 -13.80 -7.19
C ASN A 327 24.64 -14.27 -5.73
N PHE A 328 24.93 -15.54 -5.52
CA PHE A 328 25.32 -16.05 -4.20
C PHE A 328 26.75 -15.57 -3.92
N VAL A 329 26.93 -14.90 -2.78
CA VAL A 329 28.23 -14.40 -2.33
C VAL A 329 28.61 -15.19 -1.08
N ARG A 330 29.88 -15.64 -0.99
CA ARG A 330 30.34 -16.40 0.18
C ARG A 330 30.38 -15.49 1.41
N ALA A 331 30.23 -16.07 2.60
CA ALA A 331 30.32 -15.31 3.85
C ALA A 331 31.68 -14.59 3.94
N GLY A 332 31.66 -13.27 4.14
CA GLY A 332 32.87 -12.43 4.21
C GLY A 332 33.27 -11.74 2.90
N GLU A 333 32.73 -12.16 1.75
CA GLU A 333 32.96 -11.44 0.48
C GLU A 333 32.03 -10.24 0.34
N LYS A 334 32.58 -9.11 -0.12
CA LYS A 334 31.77 -7.94 -0.47
C LYS A 334 30.97 -8.26 -1.73
N LYS A 335 29.68 -7.92 -1.71
CA LYS A 335 28.85 -7.94 -2.93
C LYS A 335 29.53 -7.07 -3.98
N ASP A 336 29.94 -7.68 -5.08
CA ASP A 336 30.30 -6.93 -6.26
C ASP A 336 29.04 -6.19 -6.73
N ASN A 337 29.10 -4.88 -6.93
CA ASN A 337 27.96 -4.05 -7.37
C ASN A 337 27.59 -4.32 -8.84
N GLN A 338 27.86 -5.52 -9.35
CA GLN A 338 27.51 -5.92 -10.71
C GLN A 338 25.99 -5.86 -10.86
N ALA A 339 25.58 -5.17 -11.93
CA ALA A 339 24.21 -4.88 -12.30
C ALA A 339 23.30 -6.11 -12.12
N GLU A 340 22.13 -5.90 -11.50
CA GLU A 340 21.05 -6.90 -11.50
C GLU A 340 20.89 -7.44 -12.93
N GLY A 341 20.97 -8.77 -13.11
CA GLY A 341 21.03 -9.40 -14.43
C GLY A 341 19.95 -8.89 -15.38
N LEU A 342 20.24 -8.86 -16.69
CA LEU A 342 19.37 -8.26 -17.72
C LEU A 342 17.99 -8.95 -17.89
N GLY A 343 17.73 -10.04 -17.14
CA GLY A 343 16.54 -10.87 -17.21
C GLY A 343 16.41 -11.64 -18.52
N ILE A 344 15.30 -12.36 -18.71
CA ILE A 344 15.06 -13.17 -19.92
C ILE A 344 15.18 -12.30 -21.18
N LEU A 345 14.60 -11.11 -21.20
CA LEU A 345 14.64 -10.24 -22.38
C LEU A 345 16.05 -9.72 -22.73
N GLY A 346 17.06 -9.97 -21.89
CA GLY A 346 18.47 -9.66 -22.18
C GLY A 346 19.24 -10.76 -22.90
N THR A 347 18.66 -11.95 -23.11
CA THR A 347 19.36 -13.13 -23.65
C THR A 347 19.31 -13.23 -25.18
N ALA A 348 18.43 -12.46 -25.83
CA ALA A 348 18.27 -12.45 -27.28
C ALA A 348 17.98 -11.02 -27.79
N SER A 349 18.19 -10.80 -29.09
CA SER A 349 17.97 -9.50 -29.76
C SER A 349 16.80 -9.49 -30.75
N ASP A 350 16.30 -10.66 -31.12
CA ASP A 350 15.26 -10.90 -32.12
C ASP A 350 13.88 -11.20 -31.50
N TRP A 351 13.64 -10.71 -30.28
CA TRP A 351 12.36 -10.91 -29.58
C TRP A 351 11.19 -10.37 -30.40
N GLN A 352 10.22 -11.24 -30.69
CA GLN A 352 8.89 -10.94 -31.22
C GLN A 352 7.86 -10.98 -30.08
N MET A 353 6.71 -10.31 -30.27
CA MET A 353 5.66 -10.28 -29.26
C MET A 353 4.27 -10.18 -29.89
N THR A 354 3.32 -10.92 -29.34
CA THR A 354 1.87 -10.80 -29.60
C THR A 354 1.13 -10.68 -28.28
N ALA A 355 -0.01 -9.97 -28.28
CA ALA A 355 -0.88 -9.83 -27.13
C ALA A 355 -2.34 -10.01 -27.56
N ASP A 356 -3.15 -10.67 -26.73
CA ASP A 356 -4.57 -10.92 -27.00
C ASP A 356 -5.41 -9.68 -26.68
N ILE A 357 -5.33 -8.67 -27.55
CA ILE A 357 -5.99 -7.37 -27.39
C ILE A 357 -6.86 -7.10 -28.63
N HIS A 358 -8.20 -7.12 -28.47
CA HIS A 358 -9.24 -6.85 -29.51
C HIS A 358 -9.28 -7.80 -30.72
N GLN A 359 -8.15 -8.33 -31.17
CA GLN A 359 -8.06 -9.33 -32.23
C GLN A 359 -7.67 -10.67 -31.62
N ARG A 360 -8.38 -11.74 -32.01
CA ARG A 360 -8.10 -13.11 -31.54
C ARG A 360 -6.65 -13.45 -31.88
N MET A 361 -5.80 -13.47 -30.87
CA MET A 361 -4.40 -13.82 -31.07
C MET A 361 -4.28 -15.31 -31.44
N SER A 362 -3.56 -15.58 -32.52
CA SER A 362 -3.11 -16.92 -32.89
C SER A 362 -1.76 -17.18 -32.25
N PHE A 363 -1.63 -18.30 -31.54
CA PHE A 363 -0.35 -18.72 -30.98
C PHE A 363 0.67 -18.93 -32.12
N PRO A 364 1.94 -18.49 -31.97
CA PRO A 364 2.93 -18.65 -33.03
C PRO A 364 3.14 -20.12 -33.39
N ALA A 365 2.78 -20.49 -34.63
CA ALA A 365 2.83 -21.88 -35.11
C ALA A 365 4.25 -22.47 -35.11
N GLU A 366 5.27 -21.62 -35.19
CA GLU A 366 6.69 -21.99 -35.11
C GLU A 366 7.10 -22.53 -33.73
N ILE A 367 6.35 -22.19 -32.68
CA ILE A 367 6.59 -22.66 -31.32
C ILE A 367 5.89 -23.99 -31.10
N ALA A 368 4.57 -24.00 -31.29
CA ALA A 368 3.71 -25.18 -31.14
C ALA A 368 2.36 -24.94 -31.82
N ALA A 369 1.72 -26.01 -32.32
CA ALA A 369 0.34 -25.96 -32.78
C ALA A 369 -0.61 -26.07 -31.57
N THR A 370 -1.28 -24.99 -31.21
CA THR A 370 -2.24 -24.98 -30.09
C THR A 370 -3.40 -24.01 -30.29
N SER A 371 -4.54 -24.35 -29.70
CA SER A 371 -5.70 -23.46 -29.60
C SER A 371 -5.67 -22.59 -28.34
N LEU A 372 -4.71 -22.83 -27.43
CA LEU A 372 -4.54 -22.06 -26.21
C LEU A 372 -4.03 -20.64 -26.51
N ARG A 373 -4.49 -19.68 -25.70
CA ARG A 373 -4.21 -18.25 -25.88
C ARG A 373 -3.80 -17.63 -24.55
N PRO A 374 -2.49 -17.62 -24.25
CA PRO A 374 -1.95 -16.76 -23.21
C PRO A 374 -2.21 -15.29 -23.57
N ASP A 375 -2.34 -14.41 -22.59
CA ASP A 375 -2.62 -12.99 -22.88
C ASP A 375 -1.48 -12.28 -23.60
N ILE A 376 -0.22 -12.68 -23.35
CA ILE A 376 0.96 -12.19 -24.08
C ILE A 376 1.90 -13.37 -24.36
N VAL A 377 2.41 -13.44 -25.59
CA VAL A 377 3.47 -14.37 -25.99
C VAL A 377 4.66 -13.56 -26.49
N ILE A 378 5.84 -13.80 -25.94
CA ILE A 378 7.11 -13.19 -26.36
C ILE A 378 8.06 -14.32 -26.76
N TRP A 379 8.66 -14.27 -27.95
CA TRP A 379 9.54 -15.35 -28.40
C TRP A 379 10.71 -14.87 -29.24
N SER A 380 11.79 -15.64 -29.25
CA SER A 380 12.98 -15.43 -30.09
C SER A 380 13.23 -16.71 -30.87
N GLN A 381 13.19 -16.63 -32.20
CA GLN A 381 13.44 -17.77 -33.07
C GLN A 381 14.92 -18.16 -33.03
N GLY A 382 15.83 -17.19 -33.09
CA GLY A 382 17.27 -17.42 -33.18
C GLY A 382 17.84 -18.12 -31.94
N THR A 383 17.22 -17.94 -30.77
CA THR A 383 17.65 -18.60 -29.53
C THR A 383 16.67 -19.65 -29.01
N ARG A 384 15.58 -19.92 -29.75
CA ARG A 384 14.48 -20.83 -29.37
C ARG A 384 13.98 -20.60 -27.95
N GLN A 385 13.65 -19.36 -27.62
CA GLN A 385 13.14 -18.96 -26.30
C GLN A 385 11.71 -18.44 -26.40
N ALA A 386 10.84 -18.78 -25.45
CA ALA A 386 9.44 -18.34 -25.39
C ALA A 386 9.01 -17.98 -23.97
N VAL A 387 8.25 -16.90 -23.81
CA VAL A 387 7.64 -16.48 -22.54
C VAL A 387 6.15 -16.30 -22.75
N LEU A 388 5.37 -17.04 -21.96
CA LEU A 388 3.92 -16.99 -21.93
C LEU A 388 3.51 -16.21 -20.69
N LEU A 389 2.71 -15.15 -20.86
CA LEU A 389 2.17 -14.38 -19.74
C LEU A 389 0.65 -14.48 -19.71
N GLU A 390 0.09 -14.77 -18.54
CA GLU A 390 -1.35 -14.78 -18.27
C GLU A 390 -1.65 -13.69 -17.24
N LEU A 391 -2.45 -12.70 -17.62
CA LEU A 391 -2.98 -11.67 -16.74
C LEU A 391 -4.28 -12.15 -16.12
N THR A 392 -4.45 -11.89 -14.83
CA THR A 392 -5.75 -11.98 -14.17
C THR A 392 -6.02 -10.74 -13.32
N VAL A 393 -7.27 -10.30 -13.33
CA VAL A 393 -7.72 -9.14 -12.54
C VAL A 393 -8.78 -9.55 -11.50
N PRO A 394 -8.40 -10.31 -10.45
CA PRO A 394 -9.34 -10.85 -9.47
C PRO A 394 -9.75 -9.82 -8.41
N TRP A 395 -10.69 -10.23 -7.55
CA TRP A 395 -10.83 -9.64 -6.22
C TRP A 395 -9.59 -9.97 -5.38
N GLU A 396 -9.08 -9.03 -4.59
CA GLU A 396 -7.75 -9.11 -3.93
C GLU A 396 -7.57 -10.34 -3.05
N ASP A 397 -8.64 -10.78 -2.38
CA ASP A 397 -8.62 -11.97 -1.51
C ASP A 397 -8.24 -13.24 -2.30
N ARG A 398 -8.50 -13.26 -3.61
CA ARG A 398 -8.30 -14.42 -4.49
C ARG A 398 -7.02 -14.36 -5.32
N ILE A 399 -6.10 -13.44 -5.01
CA ILE A 399 -4.85 -13.29 -5.79
C ILE A 399 -4.01 -14.58 -5.75
N GLU A 400 -3.82 -15.20 -4.58
CA GLU A 400 -3.00 -16.43 -4.49
C GLU A 400 -3.71 -17.63 -5.14
N GLU A 401 -5.01 -17.80 -4.90
CA GLU A 401 -5.81 -18.86 -5.53
C GLU A 401 -5.88 -18.73 -7.06
N ALA A 402 -5.86 -17.51 -7.59
CA ALA A 402 -5.85 -17.26 -9.04
C ALA A 402 -4.51 -17.68 -9.65
N TYR A 403 -3.41 -17.37 -8.97
CA TYR A 403 -2.06 -17.76 -9.38
C TYR A 403 -1.92 -19.29 -9.49
N GLU A 404 -2.31 -20.03 -8.45
CA GLU A 404 -2.17 -21.50 -8.42
C GLU A 404 -2.99 -22.18 -9.51
N ARG A 405 -4.25 -21.78 -9.70
CA ARG A 405 -5.12 -22.36 -10.73
C ARG A 405 -4.64 -22.11 -12.16
N LYS A 406 -4.01 -20.95 -12.42
CA LYS A 406 -3.61 -20.56 -13.78
C LYS A 406 -2.29 -21.17 -14.23
N MET A 407 -1.37 -21.44 -13.30
CA MET A 407 -0.12 -22.12 -13.63
C MET A 407 -0.36 -23.56 -14.13
N ALA A 408 -1.39 -24.24 -13.61
CA ALA A 408 -1.75 -25.58 -14.07
C ALA A 408 -2.25 -25.60 -15.53
N LYS A 409 -2.95 -24.55 -15.99
CA LYS A 409 -3.58 -24.51 -17.32
C LYS A 409 -2.57 -24.64 -18.47
N TYR A 410 -1.39 -24.02 -18.35
CA TYR A 410 -0.39 -23.97 -19.41
C TYR A 410 0.77 -24.95 -19.21
N GLN A 411 0.71 -25.78 -18.19
CA GLN A 411 1.79 -26.70 -17.86
C GLN A 411 2.07 -27.68 -19.02
N GLN A 412 1.03 -28.24 -19.63
CA GLN A 412 1.17 -29.13 -20.78
C GLN A 412 1.80 -28.40 -21.97
N LEU A 413 1.29 -27.21 -22.32
CA LEU A 413 1.82 -26.41 -23.42
C LEU A 413 3.30 -26.08 -23.24
N VAL A 414 3.73 -25.76 -22.02
CA VAL A 414 5.14 -25.51 -21.71
C VAL A 414 5.99 -26.75 -21.96
N GLU A 415 5.47 -27.94 -21.66
CA GLU A 415 6.16 -29.20 -21.89
C GLU A 415 6.25 -29.54 -23.37
N ASP A 416 5.16 -29.37 -24.12
CA ASP A 416 5.12 -29.56 -25.57
C ASP A 416 6.16 -28.65 -26.26
N CYS A 417 6.21 -27.36 -25.87
CA CYS A 417 7.22 -26.44 -26.39
C CYS A 417 8.66 -26.90 -26.08
N LYS A 418 8.91 -27.47 -24.90
CA LYS A 418 10.24 -27.98 -24.54
C LYS A 418 10.61 -29.23 -25.34
N GLN A 419 9.67 -30.12 -25.60
CA GLN A 419 9.88 -31.30 -26.44
C GLN A 419 10.27 -30.89 -27.85
N GLU A 420 9.66 -29.82 -28.37
CA GLU A 420 10.06 -29.21 -29.65
C GLU A 420 11.42 -28.51 -29.58
N GLY A 421 12.03 -28.36 -28.40
CA GLY A 421 13.35 -27.76 -28.20
C GLY A 421 13.34 -26.27 -27.84
N TRP A 422 12.20 -25.72 -27.43
CA TRP A 422 12.09 -24.34 -26.95
C TRP A 422 12.31 -24.22 -25.44
N ARG A 423 13.12 -23.24 -25.02
CA ARG A 423 13.19 -22.81 -23.62
C ARG A 423 11.99 -21.92 -23.31
N THR A 424 11.03 -22.49 -22.58
CA THR A 424 9.73 -21.83 -22.35
C THR A 424 9.50 -21.49 -20.87
N TRP A 425 9.07 -20.26 -20.59
CA TRP A 425 8.65 -19.81 -19.26
C TRP A 425 7.17 -19.42 -19.27
N CYS A 426 6.41 -19.86 -18.27
CA CYS A 426 5.04 -19.41 -18.05
C CYS A 426 4.97 -18.55 -16.79
N LEU A 427 4.46 -17.32 -16.93
CA LEU A 427 4.39 -16.32 -15.87
C LEU A 427 2.95 -15.85 -15.69
N ALA A 428 2.35 -16.16 -14.54
CA ALA A 428 1.08 -15.57 -14.14
C ALA A 428 1.29 -14.17 -13.52
N ILE A 429 0.43 -13.23 -13.89
CA ILE A 429 0.41 -11.86 -13.41
C ILE A 429 -0.96 -11.55 -12.84
N GLU A 430 -1.03 -11.35 -11.53
CA GLU A 430 -2.26 -10.96 -10.84
C GLU A 430 -2.23 -9.47 -10.47
N VAL A 431 -3.33 -8.79 -10.77
CA VAL A 431 -3.57 -7.40 -10.33
C VAL A 431 -4.97 -7.33 -9.75
N GLY A 432 -5.09 -7.02 -8.46
CA GLY A 432 -6.39 -6.83 -7.82
C GLY A 432 -7.22 -5.76 -8.53
N CYS A 433 -8.51 -6.00 -8.65
CA CYS A 433 -9.44 -5.09 -9.34
C CYS A 433 -9.49 -3.67 -8.75
N ARG A 434 -9.12 -3.48 -7.48
CA ARG A 434 -9.00 -2.17 -6.82
C ARG A 434 -7.62 -1.53 -6.99
N GLY A 435 -6.74 -2.14 -7.79
CA GLY A 435 -5.43 -1.59 -8.12
C GLY A 435 -4.34 -1.98 -7.13
N PHE A 436 -4.22 -3.27 -6.82
CA PHE A 436 -3.17 -3.83 -5.97
C PHE A 436 -2.42 -4.94 -6.71
N ALA A 437 -1.15 -4.74 -7.00
CA ALA A 437 -0.33 -5.74 -7.68
C ALA A 437 -0.05 -6.95 -6.77
N GLY A 438 -0.17 -8.15 -7.35
CA GLY A 438 0.28 -9.38 -6.73
C GLY A 438 1.81 -9.46 -6.58
N GLN A 439 2.29 -10.30 -5.68
CA GLN A 439 3.72 -10.62 -5.59
C GLN A 439 4.24 -11.27 -6.88
N SER A 440 3.40 -12.04 -7.56
CA SER A 440 3.62 -12.66 -8.87
C SER A 440 4.01 -11.65 -9.94
N MET A 441 3.26 -10.54 -10.09
CA MET A 441 3.60 -9.46 -11.02
C MET A 441 5.01 -8.92 -10.77
N TRP A 442 5.38 -8.71 -9.51
CA TRP A 442 6.71 -8.24 -9.16
C TRP A 442 7.81 -9.24 -9.54
N ARG A 443 7.57 -10.54 -9.33
CA ARG A 443 8.48 -11.62 -9.70
C ARG A 443 8.58 -11.74 -11.22
N ALA A 444 7.46 -11.78 -11.93
CA ALA A 444 7.40 -11.87 -13.39
C ALA A 444 8.18 -10.72 -14.06
N LEU A 445 7.97 -9.47 -13.61
CA LEU A 445 8.72 -8.32 -14.13
C LEU A 445 10.22 -8.42 -13.84
N ARG A 446 10.61 -8.90 -12.66
CA ARG A 446 12.03 -9.17 -12.36
C ARG A 446 12.59 -10.22 -13.33
N THR A 447 11.87 -11.32 -13.54
CA THR A 447 12.28 -12.41 -14.44
C THR A 447 12.47 -11.91 -15.87
N LEU A 448 11.58 -11.02 -16.33
CA LEU A 448 11.68 -10.37 -17.65
C LEU A 448 12.80 -9.31 -17.75
N GLY A 449 13.46 -8.97 -16.64
CA GLY A 449 14.52 -7.95 -16.63
C GLY A 449 14.00 -6.51 -16.55
N VAL A 450 12.76 -6.33 -16.06
CA VAL A 450 12.20 -5.04 -15.69
C VAL A 450 12.41 -4.84 -14.19
N VAL A 451 13.38 -3.99 -13.84
CA VAL A 451 13.85 -3.80 -12.46
C VAL A 451 13.88 -2.32 -12.06
N GLY A 452 14.28 -2.04 -10.81
CA GLY A 452 14.48 -0.68 -10.30
C GLY A 452 13.25 0.23 -10.41
N ALA A 453 13.49 1.48 -10.84
CA ALA A 453 12.48 2.51 -11.00
C ALA A 453 11.46 2.19 -12.11
N GLU A 454 11.91 1.54 -13.18
CA GLU A 454 11.04 1.15 -14.30
C GLU A 454 9.95 0.17 -13.86
N ARG A 455 10.32 -0.83 -13.04
CA ARG A 455 9.34 -1.76 -12.46
C ARG A 455 8.34 -1.05 -11.56
N LYS A 456 8.80 -0.15 -10.69
CA LYS A 456 7.92 0.61 -9.78
C LYS A 456 6.91 1.44 -10.59
N LYS A 457 7.38 2.14 -11.63
CA LYS A 457 6.54 2.95 -12.51
C LYS A 457 5.47 2.10 -13.22
N LEU A 458 5.85 0.99 -13.83
CA LEU A 458 4.90 0.09 -14.50
C LEU A 458 3.84 -0.45 -13.53
N ILE A 459 4.25 -0.88 -12.33
CA ILE A 459 3.31 -1.37 -11.32
C ILE A 459 2.33 -0.26 -10.91
N THR A 460 2.81 0.96 -10.69
CA THR A 460 1.94 2.10 -10.37
C THR A 460 0.94 2.38 -11.50
N GLU A 461 1.37 2.34 -12.76
CA GLU A 461 0.51 2.55 -13.94
C GLU A 461 -0.54 1.44 -14.06
N VAL A 462 -0.15 0.18 -13.96
CA VAL A 462 -1.07 -0.97 -14.03
C VAL A 462 -2.09 -0.97 -12.88
N CYS A 463 -1.64 -0.71 -11.65
CA CYS A 463 -2.54 -0.56 -10.50
C CYS A 463 -3.52 0.60 -10.70
N ARG A 464 -3.05 1.72 -11.27
CA ARG A 464 -3.91 2.86 -11.62
C ARG A 464 -4.96 2.47 -12.64
N GLU A 465 -4.59 1.78 -13.71
CA GLU A 465 -5.55 1.41 -14.77
C GLU A 465 -6.61 0.44 -14.26
N ALA A 466 -6.22 -0.57 -13.46
CA ALA A 466 -7.17 -1.47 -12.82
C ALA A 466 -8.17 -0.72 -11.91
N GLU A 467 -7.67 0.21 -11.10
CA GLU A 467 -8.47 1.06 -10.21
C GLU A 467 -9.44 1.96 -10.99
N VAL A 468 -8.96 2.66 -12.02
CA VAL A 468 -9.76 3.60 -12.84
C VAL A 468 -10.83 2.85 -13.62
N ALA A 469 -10.48 1.71 -14.22
CA ALA A 469 -11.44 0.86 -14.90
C ALA A 469 -12.52 0.34 -13.93
N SER A 470 -12.15 -0.08 -12.73
CA SER A 470 -13.13 -0.48 -11.71
C SER A 470 -13.99 0.68 -11.22
N GLN A 471 -13.45 1.90 -11.13
CA GLN A 471 -14.25 3.09 -10.84
C GLN A 471 -15.29 3.34 -11.94
N TRP A 472 -14.93 3.13 -13.20
CA TRP A 472 -15.83 3.28 -14.32
C TRP A 472 -16.96 2.23 -14.29
N ILE A 473 -16.60 0.96 -14.08
CA ILE A 473 -17.56 -0.14 -13.89
C ILE A 473 -18.52 0.17 -12.74
N TRP A 474 -17.99 0.67 -11.61
CA TRP A 474 -18.80 1.08 -10.46
C TRP A 474 -19.81 2.18 -10.79
N ARG A 475 -19.39 3.21 -11.54
CA ARG A 475 -20.28 4.30 -11.94
C ARG A 475 -21.38 3.82 -12.88
N LYS A 476 -21.06 2.87 -13.76
CA LYS A 476 -21.98 2.30 -14.76
C LYS A 476 -22.69 1.02 -14.30
N ARG A 477 -22.64 0.68 -13.01
CA ARG A 477 -23.09 -0.63 -12.49
C ARG A 477 -24.57 -0.94 -12.78
N ASP A 478 -25.41 0.09 -12.89
CA ASP A 478 -26.84 -0.04 -13.15
C ASP A 478 -27.23 0.26 -14.61
N GLU A 479 -26.26 0.65 -15.45
CA GLU A 479 -26.50 1.00 -16.86
C GLU A 479 -26.22 -0.19 -17.79
N VAL A 480 -26.84 -0.20 -18.97
CA VAL A 480 -26.54 -1.16 -20.04
C VAL A 480 -25.13 -0.91 -20.57
N TRP A 481 -24.31 -1.96 -20.60
CA TRP A 481 -22.93 -1.84 -21.07
C TRP A 481 -22.86 -1.77 -22.59
N LYS A 482 -22.67 -0.57 -23.12
CA LYS A 482 -22.31 -0.39 -24.54
C LYS A 482 -20.81 -0.59 -24.67
N SER A 483 -20.39 -1.80 -25.04
CA SER A 483 -19.01 -2.05 -25.47
C SER A 483 -18.68 -1.07 -26.61
N ALA A 484 -17.64 -0.26 -26.46
CA ALA A 484 -17.06 0.44 -27.59
C ALA A 484 -16.49 -0.65 -28.52
N LYS A 485 -17.21 -0.93 -29.60
CA LYS A 485 -16.71 -1.79 -30.68
C LYS A 485 -15.44 -1.23 -31.27
#